data_AF-A0A954DVB6-F1
#
_entry.id   AF-A0A954DVB6-F1
#
_cell.length_a   1.000
_cell.length_b   1.000
_cell.length_c   1.000
_cell.angle_alpha   90.00
_cell.angle_beta   90.00
_cell.angle_gamma   90.00
#
_symmetry.space_group_name_H-M   'P 1'
#
loop_
_entity.id
_entity.type
_entity.pdbx_description
1 polymer ?
#
loop_
_entity_poly.entity_id
_entity_poly.type
_entity_poly.pdbx_seq_one_letter_code
_entity_poly.pdbx_strand_id
1 'polypeptide(L)'
;EYSTNAVGFHGLGVEGLTDVNGDGRRDLDGVEYAQAADEFLIPRFLGQTEGFGANAGRYLRGELVLVDLTGGRGFTTVLDFLVYNDNEEVFSAEHSFECWDRVPLLDISGVFGNQFLSNWTDHAPQEVIGADLESGWFRVDAAFTQSSWLLIPEPAVQVLYVERVSGFSAADLPFELCSQPGGALLPRGHTNGN
;
A
#
# COMPACT_ATOMS: atom_id res chain seq x y z
N GLU A 1 -6.03 18.97 6.23
CA GLU A 1 -5.43 18.72 4.90
C GLU A 1 -4.08 18.07 5.11
N TYR A 2 -3.65 17.20 4.20
CA TYR A 2 -2.35 16.54 4.23
C TYR A 2 -1.68 16.69 2.86
N SER A 3 -0.37 16.54 2.83
CA SER A 3 0.43 16.49 1.61
C SER A 3 1.48 15.42 1.76
N THR A 4 1.96 14.89 0.65
CA THR A 4 3.10 13.97 0.61
C THR A 4 4.14 14.48 -0.38
N ASN A 5 5.36 13.95 -0.29
CA ASN A 5 6.41 14.22 -1.27
C ASN A 5 6.05 13.56 -2.61
N ALA A 6 6.52 14.14 -3.71
CA ALA A 6 6.41 13.50 -5.00
C ALA A 6 7.30 12.25 -5.04
N VAL A 7 6.73 11.13 -5.53
CA VAL A 7 7.51 9.94 -5.86
C VAL A 7 8.03 10.08 -7.28
N GLY A 8 9.31 9.79 -7.49
CA GLY A 8 9.95 9.84 -8.79
C GLY A 8 10.83 8.62 -9.03
N PHE A 9 10.78 8.09 -10.25
CA PHE A 9 11.62 6.98 -10.69
C PHE A 9 12.81 7.51 -11.48
N HIS A 10 14.00 6.97 -11.21
CA HIS A 10 15.22 7.35 -11.91
C HIS A 10 15.20 6.78 -13.33
N GLY A 11 15.31 7.63 -14.36
CA GLY A 11 15.49 7.18 -15.74
C GLY A 11 16.90 6.67 -15.97
N LEU A 12 17.03 5.44 -16.47
CA LEU A 12 18.30 4.74 -16.70
C LEU A 12 18.80 4.83 -18.15
N GLY A 13 17.91 5.25 -19.06
CA GLY A 13 18.19 5.38 -20.48
C GLY A 13 19.41 6.24 -20.84
N VAL A 14 20.15 5.82 -21.88
CA VAL A 14 21.31 6.55 -22.40
C VAL A 14 20.83 7.74 -23.25
N GLU A 15 21.44 8.92 -23.07
CA GLU A 15 21.17 10.13 -23.87
C GLU A 15 19.68 10.56 -23.93
N GLY A 16 18.88 10.20 -22.93
CA GLY A 16 17.46 10.55 -22.86
C GLY A 16 16.52 9.58 -23.60
N LEU A 17 17.03 8.47 -24.13
CA LEU A 17 16.24 7.37 -24.67
C LEU A 17 15.73 6.48 -23.53
N THR A 18 14.49 6.70 -23.08
CA THR A 18 13.84 5.87 -22.04
C THR A 18 12.91 4.80 -22.62
N ASP A 19 13.03 4.51 -23.90
CA ASP A 19 12.38 3.39 -24.60
C ASP A 19 13.53 2.57 -25.20
N VAL A 20 14.21 1.84 -24.33
CA VAL A 20 15.48 1.16 -24.65
C VAL A 20 15.18 -0.14 -25.39
N ASN A 21 14.06 -0.78 -25.07
CA ASN A 21 13.63 -2.03 -25.68
C ASN A 21 12.77 -1.82 -26.96
N GLY A 22 12.33 -0.58 -27.22
CA GLY A 22 11.60 -0.20 -28.44
C GLY A 22 10.13 -0.61 -28.44
N ASP A 23 9.55 -0.91 -27.29
CA ASP A 23 8.15 -1.30 -27.14
C ASP A 23 7.20 -0.10 -26.94
N GLY A 24 7.76 1.11 -26.84
CA GLY A 24 7.04 2.37 -26.68
C GLY A 24 6.52 2.63 -25.27
N ARG A 25 7.01 1.87 -24.28
CA ARG A 25 6.62 1.98 -22.87
C ARG A 25 7.74 2.62 -22.06
N ARG A 26 7.49 2.71 -20.75
CA ARG A 26 8.36 3.39 -19.78
C ARG A 26 8.43 2.50 -18.57
N ASP A 27 9.05 1.36 -18.75
CA ASP A 27 8.98 0.25 -17.82
C ASP A 27 9.76 0.55 -16.54
N LEU A 28 9.18 0.14 -15.40
CA LEU A 28 9.80 0.17 -14.09
C LEU A 28 10.48 -1.18 -13.81
N ASP A 29 11.14 -1.76 -14.81
CA ASP A 29 11.73 -3.10 -14.76
C ASP A 29 13.27 -3.07 -14.58
N GLY A 30 13.87 -1.89 -14.50
CA GLY A 30 15.32 -1.69 -14.38
C GLY A 30 16.05 -1.53 -15.71
N VAL A 31 15.35 -1.52 -16.85
CA VAL A 31 15.93 -1.27 -18.17
C VAL A 31 15.82 0.21 -18.53
N GLU A 32 14.62 0.78 -18.40
CA GLU A 32 14.31 2.15 -18.83
C GLU A 32 14.23 3.12 -17.66
N TYR A 33 13.53 2.69 -16.61
CA TYR A 33 13.49 3.34 -15.31
C TYR A 33 13.89 2.35 -14.22
N ALA A 34 14.32 2.90 -13.09
CA ALA A 34 14.56 2.12 -11.88
C ALA A 34 13.30 1.35 -11.47
N GLN A 35 13.53 0.18 -10.89
CA GLN A 35 12.47 -0.69 -10.40
C GLN A 35 11.68 -0.03 -9.26
N ALA A 36 10.38 -0.35 -9.19
CA ALA A 36 9.58 -0.03 -8.02
C ALA A 36 10.02 -0.84 -6.79
N ALA A 37 9.57 -0.44 -5.62
CA ALA A 37 9.75 -1.21 -4.41
C ALA A 37 8.97 -2.52 -4.48
N ASP A 38 9.53 -3.57 -3.88
CA ASP A 38 8.90 -4.89 -3.75
C ASP A 38 8.00 -4.92 -2.50
N GLU A 39 8.53 -4.41 -1.38
CA GLU A 39 7.84 -4.38 -0.09
C GLU A 39 7.77 -2.94 0.46
N PHE A 40 6.63 -2.59 1.04
CA PHE A 40 6.39 -1.30 1.69
C PHE A 40 6.20 -1.50 3.19
N LEU A 41 7.04 -0.85 4.01
CA LEU A 41 6.93 -0.87 5.47
C LEU A 41 6.23 0.39 5.97
N ILE A 42 5.10 0.21 6.63
CA ILE A 42 4.39 1.26 7.34
C ILE A 42 4.79 1.13 8.82
N PRO A 43 5.65 2.02 9.33
CA PRO A 43 6.31 1.83 10.62
C PRO A 43 5.37 2.01 11.81
N ARG A 44 4.17 2.56 11.59
CA ARG A 44 3.13 2.68 12.62
C ARG A 44 1.74 2.81 12.03
N PHE A 45 0.75 2.26 12.72
CA PHE A 45 -0.65 2.64 12.63
C PHE A 45 -1.25 2.70 14.03
N LEU A 46 -2.24 3.57 14.23
CA LEU A 46 -3.06 3.57 15.44
C LEU A 46 -4.25 2.61 15.27
N GLY A 47 -4.68 1.97 16.35
CA GLY A 47 -5.88 1.14 16.37
C GLY A 47 -7.09 1.89 15.82
N GLN A 48 -7.71 1.32 14.79
CA GLN A 48 -8.77 1.96 14.03
C GLN A 48 -10.10 1.97 14.79
N THR A 49 -10.91 3.02 14.64
CA THR A 49 -12.24 3.11 15.26
C THR A 49 -13.33 3.45 14.26
N GLU A 50 -14.46 2.73 14.34
CA GLU A 50 -15.66 3.11 13.58
C GLU A 50 -16.42 4.23 14.31
N GLY A 51 -16.44 5.42 13.70
CA GLY A 51 -17.19 6.57 14.20
C GLY A 51 -16.63 7.18 15.49
N PHE A 52 -17.42 8.06 16.11
CA PHE A 52 -17.10 8.66 17.42
C PHE A 52 -17.51 7.67 18.54
N GLY A 53 -16.74 6.60 18.72
CA GLY A 53 -17.07 5.50 19.62
C GLY A 53 -16.22 5.40 20.91
N ALA A 54 -16.95 5.32 22.04
CA ALA A 54 -16.66 4.95 23.44
C ALA A 54 -15.28 5.13 24.13
N ASN A 55 -14.13 4.84 23.51
CA ASN A 55 -12.89 4.64 24.30
C ASN A 55 -11.86 5.78 24.23
N ALA A 56 -12.07 6.80 23.41
CA ALA A 56 -11.24 8.02 23.48
C ALA A 56 -11.95 9.31 23.03
N GLY A 57 -13.20 9.23 22.57
CA GLY A 57 -13.86 10.35 21.89
C GLY A 57 -13.14 10.80 20.60
N ARG A 58 -12.23 9.97 20.06
CA ARG A 58 -11.42 10.27 18.87
C ARG A 58 -11.81 9.36 17.72
N TYR A 59 -12.03 9.97 16.57
CA TYR A 59 -12.17 9.26 15.30
C TYR A 59 -10.77 8.95 14.74
N LEU A 60 -10.41 7.67 14.64
CA LEU A 60 -9.11 7.20 14.17
C LEU A 60 -9.28 6.45 12.86
N ARG A 61 -8.68 6.99 11.80
CA ARG A 61 -8.81 6.45 10.46
C ARG A 61 -7.50 6.55 9.69
N GLY A 62 -6.82 5.42 9.58
CA GLY A 62 -5.77 5.11 8.64
C GLY A 62 -6.36 4.65 7.31
N GLU A 63 -5.76 5.09 6.23
CA GLU A 63 -6.11 4.70 4.87
C GLU A 63 -4.85 4.48 4.05
N LEU A 64 -4.94 3.60 3.08
CA LEU A 64 -3.94 3.46 2.03
C LEU A 64 -4.46 4.11 0.75
N VAL A 65 -3.58 4.84 0.07
CA VAL A 65 -3.74 5.15 -1.34
C VAL A 65 -2.83 4.19 -2.11
N LEU A 66 -3.46 3.40 -2.97
CA LEU A 66 -2.84 2.33 -3.73
C LEU A 66 -2.87 2.72 -5.21
N VAL A 67 -1.77 2.50 -5.92
CA VAL A 67 -1.70 2.70 -7.37
C VAL A 67 -1.08 1.46 -7.99
N ASP A 68 -1.78 0.87 -8.94
CA ASP A 68 -1.24 -0.18 -9.79
C ASP A 68 -0.37 0.47 -10.86
N LEU A 69 0.93 0.16 -10.82
CA LEU A 69 1.89 0.67 -11.79
C LEU A 69 2.14 -0.34 -12.91
N THR A 70 1.64 -1.57 -12.84
CA THR A 70 1.85 -2.59 -13.90
C THR A 70 0.57 -2.83 -14.68
N GLY A 71 -0.50 -3.20 -13.97
CA GLY A 71 -1.81 -3.52 -14.50
C GLY A 71 -2.65 -2.27 -14.75
N GLY A 72 -2.90 -1.96 -16.02
CA GLY A 72 -3.86 -0.90 -16.35
C GLY A 72 -5.29 -1.23 -15.88
N ARG A 73 -6.29 -0.44 -16.31
CA ARG A 73 -7.72 -0.63 -15.97
C ARG A 73 -8.30 -2.03 -16.21
N GLY A 74 -7.66 -2.87 -17.01
CA GLY A 74 -8.11 -4.23 -17.26
C GLY A 74 -7.65 -5.26 -16.23
N PHE A 75 -6.92 -4.83 -15.19
CA PHE A 75 -6.30 -5.72 -14.22
C PHE A 75 -6.79 -5.46 -12.80
N THR A 76 -6.88 -6.54 -12.03
CA THR A 76 -7.07 -6.53 -10.58
C THR A 76 -5.76 -6.94 -9.93
N THR A 77 -5.23 -6.05 -9.09
CA THR A 77 -4.01 -6.27 -8.30
C THR A 77 -4.37 -6.73 -6.90
N VAL A 78 -3.63 -7.73 -6.42
CA VAL A 78 -3.76 -8.32 -5.09
C VAL A 78 -2.54 -7.96 -4.26
N LEU A 79 -2.78 -7.42 -3.07
CA LEU A 79 -1.77 -7.08 -2.08
C LEU A 79 -1.88 -7.98 -0.87
N ASP A 80 -0.75 -8.51 -0.42
CA ASP A 80 -0.60 -9.24 0.83
C ASP A 80 -0.12 -8.32 1.94
N PHE A 81 -0.67 -8.52 3.14
CA PHE A 81 -0.33 -7.76 4.33
C PHE A 81 0.17 -8.70 5.43
N LEU A 82 1.27 -8.33 6.08
CA LEU A 82 1.56 -8.80 7.44
C LEU A 82 1.45 -7.63 8.40
N VAL A 83 0.60 -7.80 9.41
CA VAL A 83 0.27 -6.79 10.42
C VAL A 83 0.79 -7.26 11.76
N TYR A 84 1.52 -6.39 12.45
CA TYR A 84 2.13 -6.65 13.74
C TYR A 84 1.53 -5.69 14.75
N ASN A 85 1.11 -6.19 15.90
CA ASN A 85 0.78 -5.33 17.03
C ASN A 85 2.05 -4.89 17.78
N ASP A 86 1.87 -4.13 18.84
CA ASP A 86 2.91 -3.62 19.74
C ASP A 86 3.73 -4.71 20.46
N ASN A 87 3.18 -5.92 20.59
CA ASN A 87 3.86 -7.10 21.14
C ASN A 87 4.46 -8.02 20.05
N GLU A 88 4.52 -7.56 18.79
CA GLU A 88 5.01 -8.33 17.63
C GLU A 88 4.20 -9.60 17.33
N GLU A 89 2.94 -9.65 17.74
CA GLU A 89 1.99 -10.67 17.31
C GLU A 89 1.58 -10.41 15.85
N VAL A 90 1.71 -11.43 15.00
CA VAL A 90 1.56 -11.29 13.55
C VAL A 90 0.21 -11.81 13.05
N PHE A 91 -0.40 -11.04 12.15
CA PHE A 91 -1.63 -11.36 11.44
C PHE A 91 -1.43 -11.16 9.93
N SER A 92 -2.30 -11.77 9.13
CA SER A 92 -2.30 -11.58 7.68
C SER A 92 -3.64 -11.04 7.18
N ALA A 93 -3.59 -10.31 6.08
CA ALA A 93 -4.75 -9.86 5.32
C ALA A 93 -4.41 -9.79 3.83
N GLU A 94 -5.42 -9.69 2.99
CA GLU A 94 -5.29 -9.53 1.55
C GLU A 94 -6.26 -8.44 1.10
N HIS A 95 -5.85 -7.58 0.15
CA HIS A 95 -6.74 -6.60 -0.47
C HIS A 95 -6.59 -6.63 -1.99
N SER A 96 -7.70 -6.50 -2.70
CA SER A 96 -7.72 -6.46 -4.16
C SER A 96 -8.23 -5.11 -4.65
N PHE A 97 -7.59 -4.54 -5.67
CA PHE A 97 -8.00 -3.27 -6.27
C PHE A 97 -7.71 -3.19 -7.77
N GLU A 98 -8.31 -2.21 -8.46
CA GLU A 98 -8.08 -1.94 -9.89
C GLU A 98 -7.57 -0.51 -10.08
N CYS A 99 -6.57 -0.29 -10.96
CA CYS A 99 -5.97 1.02 -11.27
C CYS A 99 -5.38 1.77 -10.06
N TRP A 100 -6.25 2.32 -9.23
CA TRP A 100 -5.90 3.00 -7.99
C TRP A 100 -7.07 2.88 -7.03
N ASP A 101 -6.77 2.84 -5.75
CA ASP A 101 -7.78 2.79 -4.71
C ASP A 101 -7.38 3.65 -3.52
N ARG A 102 -8.38 4.08 -2.78
CA ARG A 102 -8.21 4.73 -1.48
C ARG A 102 -9.07 3.98 -0.47
N VAL A 103 -8.43 3.13 0.31
CA VAL A 103 -9.10 2.16 1.16
C VAL A 103 -8.78 2.40 2.64
N PRO A 104 -9.80 2.47 3.52
CA PRO A 104 -9.60 2.41 4.97
C PRO A 104 -8.98 1.10 5.42
N LEU A 105 -8.12 1.15 6.45
CA LEU A 105 -7.52 -0.06 7.00
C LEU A 105 -8.55 -1.08 7.48
N LEU A 106 -9.68 -0.62 8.05
CA LEU A 106 -10.78 -1.52 8.45
C LEU A 106 -11.52 -2.19 7.29
N ASP A 107 -11.50 -1.58 6.10
CA ASP A 107 -12.09 -2.17 4.89
C ASP A 107 -11.16 -3.23 4.29
N ILE A 108 -9.85 -3.16 4.60
CA ILE A 108 -8.88 -4.24 4.32
C ILE A 108 -9.08 -5.39 5.30
N SER A 109 -9.05 -5.10 6.60
CA SER A 109 -9.21 -6.13 7.63
C SER A 109 -9.53 -5.59 9.02
N GLY A 110 -10.32 -6.35 9.78
CA GLY A 110 -10.64 -6.05 11.17
C GLY A 110 -9.44 -6.12 12.13
N VAL A 111 -8.31 -6.72 11.69
CA VAL A 111 -7.08 -6.82 12.51
C VAL A 111 -6.48 -5.45 12.84
N PHE A 112 -6.76 -4.44 12.03
CA PHE A 112 -6.34 -3.06 12.30
C PHE A 112 -7.21 -2.37 13.37
N GLY A 113 -8.33 -2.96 13.78
CA GLY A 113 -9.27 -2.35 14.70
C GLY A 113 -8.74 -2.26 16.13
N ASN A 114 -8.91 -1.12 16.78
CA ASN A 114 -8.52 -0.94 18.19
C ASN A 114 -9.20 -1.97 19.09
N GLN A 115 -10.46 -2.32 18.80
CA GLN A 115 -11.19 -3.34 19.55
C GLN A 115 -10.60 -4.75 19.34
N PHE A 116 -10.07 -5.04 18.15
CA PHE A 116 -9.41 -6.31 17.89
C PHE A 116 -8.14 -6.41 18.75
N LEU A 117 -7.26 -5.43 18.59
CA LEU A 117 -5.98 -5.35 19.30
C LEU A 117 -6.17 -5.37 20.83
N SER A 118 -7.09 -4.57 21.37
CA SER A 118 -7.22 -4.43 22.83
C SER A 118 -7.91 -5.60 23.53
N ASN A 119 -8.63 -6.46 22.81
CA ASN A 119 -9.44 -7.53 23.43
C ASN A 119 -9.01 -8.93 23.02
N TRP A 120 -8.26 -9.07 21.92
CA TRP A 120 -8.00 -10.36 21.28
C TRP A 120 -6.52 -10.63 21.01
N THR A 121 -5.62 -9.72 21.34
CA THR A 121 -4.16 -9.90 21.22
C THR A 121 -3.48 -9.65 22.57
N ASP A 122 -2.23 -10.10 22.72
CA ASP A 122 -1.39 -9.57 23.78
C ASP A 122 -1.04 -8.10 23.46
N HIS A 123 -1.07 -7.21 24.45
CA HIS A 123 -0.97 -5.76 24.19
C HIS A 123 -0.41 -4.99 25.39
N ALA A 124 0.06 -3.77 25.16
CA ALA A 124 0.56 -2.84 26.17
C ALA A 124 -0.34 -1.59 26.25
N PRO A 125 -1.36 -1.57 27.14
CA PRO A 125 -2.39 -0.51 27.21
C PRO A 125 -1.90 0.94 27.43
N GLN A 126 -0.61 1.15 27.70
CA GLN A 126 -0.02 2.47 27.95
C GLN A 126 1.08 2.84 26.94
N GLU A 127 1.19 2.13 25.82
CA GLU A 127 2.16 2.42 24.78
C GLU A 127 1.91 3.80 24.15
N VAL A 128 0.66 4.08 23.77
CA VAL A 128 0.29 5.38 23.20
C VAL A 128 0.12 6.40 24.32
N ILE A 129 1.19 7.14 24.62
CA ILE A 129 1.17 8.15 25.67
C ILE A 129 0.07 9.19 25.41
N GLY A 130 -0.89 9.28 26.33
CA GLY A 130 -1.98 10.26 26.29
C GLY A 130 -3.24 9.81 25.55
N ALA A 131 -3.36 8.54 25.19
CA ALA A 131 -4.60 7.93 24.72
C ALA A 131 -4.66 6.43 25.07
N ASP A 132 -5.84 5.91 25.38
CA ASP A 132 -6.07 4.47 25.58
C ASP A 132 -6.31 3.81 24.22
N LEU A 133 -5.22 3.66 23.46
CA LEU A 133 -5.22 3.20 22.08
C LEU A 133 -4.12 2.17 21.87
N GLU A 134 -4.45 1.18 21.07
CA GLU A 134 -3.48 0.20 20.59
C GLU A 134 -2.76 0.73 19.37
N SER A 135 -1.60 0.16 19.07
CA SER A 135 -0.82 0.49 17.89
C SER A 135 -0.14 -0.74 17.32
N GLY A 136 0.54 -0.55 16.19
CA GLY A 136 1.27 -1.60 15.53
C GLY A 136 1.96 -1.09 14.28
N TRP A 137 2.55 -1.98 13.50
CA TRP A 137 3.16 -1.69 12.21
C TRP A 137 2.75 -2.77 11.21
N PHE A 138 2.92 -2.51 9.92
CA PHE A 138 2.60 -3.52 8.91
C PHE A 138 3.47 -3.36 7.68
N ARG A 139 3.55 -4.45 6.94
CA ARG A 139 4.18 -4.48 5.61
C ARG A 139 3.17 -4.89 4.56
N VAL A 140 3.40 -4.40 3.34
CA VAL A 140 2.58 -4.65 2.17
C VAL A 140 3.48 -5.15 1.05
N ASP A 141 3.06 -6.22 0.41
CA ASP A 141 3.71 -6.83 -0.75
C ASP A 141 2.66 -7.04 -1.86
N ALA A 142 3.05 -6.86 -3.12
CA ALA A 142 2.17 -7.07 -4.24
C ALA A 142 2.29 -8.50 -4.77
N ALA A 143 1.28 -9.34 -4.48
CA ALA A 143 1.33 -10.75 -4.82
C ALA A 143 1.27 -10.99 -6.34
N PHE A 144 0.24 -10.44 -6.99
CA PHE A 144 0.05 -10.53 -8.43
C PHE A 144 -0.94 -9.49 -8.95
N THR A 145 -0.88 -9.21 -10.25
CA THR A 145 -1.95 -8.52 -10.97
C THR A 145 -2.46 -9.38 -12.10
N GLN A 146 -3.77 -9.43 -12.29
CA GLN A 146 -4.39 -10.34 -13.27
C GLN A 146 -5.56 -9.73 -14.03
N SER A 147 -5.72 -10.21 -15.26
CA SER A 147 -6.90 -10.03 -16.11
C SER A 147 -7.43 -11.40 -16.52
N SER A 148 -8.48 -11.46 -17.35
CA SER A 148 -9.01 -12.73 -17.86
C SER A 148 -8.04 -13.55 -18.74
N TRP A 149 -6.89 -12.98 -19.14
CA TRP A 149 -5.96 -13.59 -20.09
C TRP A 149 -4.50 -13.63 -19.64
N LEU A 150 -4.15 -12.86 -18.61
CA LEU A 150 -2.76 -12.71 -18.17
C LEU A 150 -2.72 -12.54 -16.65
N LEU A 151 -1.81 -13.27 -16.03
CA LEU A 151 -1.40 -13.08 -14.64
C LEU A 151 0.07 -12.66 -14.66
N ILE A 152 0.38 -11.62 -13.91
CA ILE A 152 1.73 -11.09 -13.74
C ILE A 152 2.03 -11.22 -12.25
N PRO A 153 2.95 -12.10 -11.85
CA PRO A 153 3.39 -12.16 -10.46
C PRO A 153 4.17 -10.88 -10.13
N GLU A 154 4.14 -10.50 -8.85
CA GLU A 154 5.00 -9.43 -8.31
C GLU A 154 4.91 -8.11 -9.12
N PRO A 155 3.72 -7.50 -9.29
CA PRO A 155 3.58 -6.27 -10.06
C PRO A 155 4.19 -5.06 -9.32
N ALA A 156 4.61 -4.06 -10.07
CA ALA A 156 4.93 -2.75 -9.50
C ALA A 156 3.65 -2.07 -9.01
N VAL A 157 3.68 -1.61 -7.77
CA VAL A 157 2.63 -0.80 -7.15
C VAL A 157 3.25 0.41 -6.44
N GLN A 158 2.41 1.39 -6.10
CA GLN A 158 2.77 2.43 -5.14
C GLN A 158 1.80 2.41 -3.98
N VAL A 159 2.34 2.55 -2.77
CA VAL A 159 1.56 2.69 -1.53
C VAL A 159 1.87 4.05 -0.89
N LEU A 160 0.82 4.69 -0.37
CA LEU A 160 0.90 5.87 0.50
C LEU A 160 0.01 5.64 1.71
N TYR A 161 0.54 5.88 2.91
CA TYR A 161 -0.26 5.82 4.14
C TYR A 161 -0.75 7.21 4.56
N VAL A 162 -2.03 7.30 4.91
CA VAL A 162 -2.67 8.51 5.43
C VAL A 162 -3.30 8.19 6.77
N GLU A 163 -2.86 8.84 7.84
CA GLU A 163 -3.41 8.71 9.18
C GLU A 163 -4.23 9.94 9.54
N ARG A 164 -5.45 9.72 10.04
CA ARG A 164 -6.33 10.79 10.57
C ARG A 164 -6.70 10.54 12.01
N VAL A 165 -6.60 11.61 12.79
CA VAL A 165 -7.00 11.63 14.20
C VAL A 165 -7.87 12.86 14.41
N SER A 166 -9.19 12.64 14.53
CA SER A 166 -10.17 13.73 14.66
C SER A 166 -10.03 14.77 13.54
N GLY A 167 -9.69 16.03 13.86
CA GLY A 167 -9.48 17.09 12.86
C GLY A 167 -8.09 17.13 12.22
N PHE A 168 -7.17 16.26 12.65
CA PHE A 168 -5.79 16.23 12.18
C PHE A 168 -5.58 15.10 11.17
N SER A 169 -4.64 15.32 10.24
CA SER A 169 -4.25 14.34 9.23
C SER A 169 -2.76 14.45 8.94
N ALA A 170 -2.09 13.31 8.81
CA ALA A 170 -0.72 13.19 8.33
C ALA A 170 -0.68 12.17 7.19
N ALA A 171 0.25 12.34 6.26
CA ALA A 171 0.51 11.37 5.21
C ALA A 171 2.02 11.19 5.09
N ASP A 172 2.46 9.97 4.85
CA ASP A 172 3.88 9.66 4.68
C ASP A 172 4.09 8.57 3.64
N LEU A 173 5.21 8.64 2.94
CA LEU A 173 5.64 7.56 2.07
C LEU A 173 6.19 6.42 2.95
N PRO A 174 5.74 5.17 2.74
CA PRO A 174 6.31 4.03 3.44
C PRO A 174 7.81 3.91 3.20
N PHE A 175 8.52 3.18 4.08
CA PHE A 175 9.86 2.74 3.72
C PHE A 175 9.77 1.67 2.65
N GLU A 176 10.58 1.81 1.62
CA GLU A 176 10.61 0.94 0.45
C GLU A 176 11.79 -0.03 0.56
N LEU A 177 11.52 -1.33 0.40
CA LEU A 177 12.53 -2.38 0.42
C LEU A 177 12.56 -3.13 -0.91
N CYS A 178 13.75 -3.64 -1.22
CA CYS A 178 14.02 -4.49 -2.38
C CYS A 178 13.60 -3.82 -3.71
N SER A 179 13.65 -4.56 -4.80
CA SER A 179 13.33 -4.05 -6.13
C SER A 179 12.45 -5.04 -6.86
N GLN A 180 11.37 -4.52 -7.45
CA GLN A 180 10.32 -5.28 -8.08
C GLN A 180 10.61 -5.51 -9.58
N PRO A 181 10.95 -6.73 -10.03
CA PRO A 181 11.17 -7.01 -11.45
C PRO A 181 9.89 -6.96 -12.31
N GLY A 182 8.70 -7.16 -11.75
CA GLY A 182 7.43 -7.18 -12.50
C GLY A 182 6.87 -5.81 -12.89
N GLY A 183 7.73 -4.80 -13.05
CA GLY A 183 7.35 -3.41 -13.37
C GLY A 183 7.18 -3.07 -14.85
N ALA A 184 7.14 -4.06 -15.75
CA ALA A 184 6.85 -3.83 -17.16
C ALA A 184 5.41 -3.32 -17.32
N LEU A 185 5.25 -2.10 -17.84
CA LEU A 185 3.94 -1.49 -18.01
C LEU A 185 3.16 -2.26 -19.08
N LEU A 186 1.90 -2.56 -18.83
CA LEU A 186 1.02 -3.06 -19.89
C LEU A 186 0.13 -1.93 -20.46
N PRO A 187 -0.28 -2.03 -21.74
CA PRO A 187 -1.21 -1.07 -22.33
C PRO A 187 -2.50 -1.01 -21.50
N ARG A 188 -3.19 0.15 -21.51
CA ARG A 188 -4.39 0.47 -20.70
C ARG A 188 -5.66 -0.32 -21.07
N GLY A 189 -5.51 -1.59 -21.39
CA GLY A 189 -6.49 -2.45 -22.02
C GLY A 189 -5.98 -2.95 -23.35
N HIS A 190 -6.33 -4.20 -23.66
CA HIS A 190 -6.23 -4.74 -25.01
C HIS A 190 -7.15 -3.92 -25.92
N THR A 191 -6.59 -3.06 -26.79
CA THR A 191 -7.30 -2.77 -28.04
C THR A 191 -7.31 -4.08 -28.79
N ASN A 192 -8.50 -4.65 -29.01
CA ASN A 192 -8.69 -5.81 -29.87
C ASN A 192 -7.99 -5.58 -31.22
N GLY A 193 -6.76 -6.07 -31.33
CA GLY A 193 -5.99 -6.10 -32.55
C GLY A 193 -6.43 -7.32 -33.34
N ASN A 194 -7.40 -7.10 -34.23
CA ASN A 194 -7.32 -7.72 -35.55
C ASN A 194 -6.19 -7.07 -36.33
#